data_AF-A0A7H5ERT7-F1
#
_entry.id   AF-A0A7H5ERT7-F1
#
_cell.length_a   1.000
_cell.length_b   1.000
_cell.length_c   1.000
_cell.angle_alpha   90.00
_cell.angle_beta   90.00
_cell.angle_gamma   90.00
#
_symmetry.space_group_name_H-M   'P 1'
#
loop_
_entity.id
_entity.type
_entity.pdbx_description
1 polymer ?
#
loop_
_entity_poly.entity_id
_entity_poly.type
_entity_poly.pdbx_seq_one_letter_code
_entity_poly.pdbx_strand_id
1 'polypeptide(L)'
;MAKSKNHLPVCSSCKQGISRTQMKRTLALLPFDGIFLAHEGDSREDSLYRTLVSNPLGIRWACDACLEAGNALIGRPRKQRYTFNPMDVNAPYLAYTDRHLPCDRCGEKFVFRKEEQRYWYEELNFVVMSYPKQCAPCRRTLREGRSLNTELSQLLADGEPQSVSDLRRVIEIYTLMEKPERVAYYTSRLPRN
;
A
#
# COMPACT_ATOMS: atom_id res chain seq x y z
N MET A 1 21.30 6.41 -38.43
CA MET A 1 20.87 5.21 -37.67
C MET A 1 21.86 4.95 -36.55
N ALA A 2 21.61 5.49 -35.35
CA ALA A 2 22.44 5.21 -34.19
C ALA A 2 22.01 3.88 -33.57
N LYS A 3 22.94 2.92 -33.45
CA LYS A 3 22.72 1.63 -32.79
C LYS A 3 22.23 1.90 -31.36
N SER A 4 20.99 1.52 -31.08
CA SER A 4 20.38 1.58 -29.75
C SER A 4 21.26 0.79 -28.77
N LYS A 5 21.81 1.46 -27.76
CA LYS A 5 22.51 0.79 -26.66
C LYS A 5 21.52 -0.21 -26.05
N ASN A 6 21.88 -1.50 -26.03
CA ASN A 6 21.12 -2.58 -25.39
C ASN A 6 20.73 -2.17 -23.96
N HIS A 7 19.54 -1.60 -23.79
CA HIS A 7 19.05 -1.18 -22.50
C HIS A 7 18.33 -2.40 -21.91
N LEU A 8 18.95 -3.03 -20.92
CA LEU A 8 18.36 -4.17 -20.22
C LEU A 8 17.34 -3.66 -19.19
N PRO A 9 16.24 -4.39 -18.94
CA PRO A 9 15.33 -4.05 -17.86
C PRO A 9 16.09 -4.12 -16.52
N VAL A 10 15.80 -3.17 -15.63
CA VAL A 10 16.48 -3.06 -14.34
C VAL A 10 15.65 -3.75 -13.26
N CYS A 11 16.27 -4.66 -12.51
CA CYS A 11 15.63 -5.35 -11.39
C CYS A 11 15.20 -4.35 -10.30
N SER A 12 13.96 -4.44 -9.82
CA SER A 12 13.48 -3.55 -8.74
C SER A 12 14.20 -3.77 -7.42
N SER A 13 14.82 -4.94 -7.21
CA SER A 13 15.56 -5.29 -6.00
C SER A 13 17.03 -4.88 -6.10
N CYS A 14 17.84 -5.59 -6.90
CA CYS A 14 19.29 -5.39 -6.97
C CYS A 14 19.76 -4.24 -7.87
N LYS A 15 18.85 -3.58 -8.59
CA LYS A 15 19.15 -2.45 -9.50
C LYS A 15 20.12 -2.76 -10.66
N GLN A 16 20.40 -4.04 -10.91
CA GLN A 16 21.21 -4.47 -12.05
C GLN A 16 20.34 -4.57 -13.32
N GLY A 17 20.97 -4.37 -14.49
CA GLY A 17 20.37 -4.70 -15.78
C GLY A 17 20.36 -6.20 -15.99
N ILE A 18 19.20 -6.75 -16.33
CA ILE A 18 18.97 -8.19 -16.32
C ILE A 18 18.58 -8.68 -17.72
N SER A 19 19.15 -9.80 -18.12
CA SER A 19 18.78 -10.46 -19.38
C SER A 19 17.49 -11.27 -19.23
N ARG A 20 16.79 -11.52 -20.34
CA ARG A 20 15.53 -12.28 -20.34
C ARG A 20 15.63 -13.66 -19.67
N THR A 21 16.77 -14.34 -19.79
CA THR A 21 16.99 -15.68 -19.22
C THR A 21 17.04 -15.70 -17.69
N GLN A 22 17.19 -14.52 -17.06
CA GLN A 22 17.23 -14.32 -15.61
C GLN A 22 15.90 -13.80 -15.05
N MET A 23 14.84 -13.82 -15.87
CA MET A 23 13.50 -13.33 -15.55
C MET A 23 12.45 -14.44 -15.61
N LYS A 24 12.84 -15.71 -15.64
CA LYS A 24 11.93 -16.83 -15.97
C LYS A 24 10.73 -16.89 -15.03
N ARG A 25 10.94 -16.68 -13.73
CA ARG A 25 9.88 -16.75 -12.71
C ARG A 25 8.88 -15.60 -12.86
N THR A 26 9.37 -14.42 -13.19
CA THR A 26 8.53 -13.23 -13.45
C THR A 26 7.76 -13.39 -14.76
N LEU A 27 8.42 -13.86 -15.82
CA LEU A 27 7.79 -14.09 -17.13
C LEU A 27 6.72 -15.18 -17.06
N ALA A 28 6.92 -16.21 -16.23
CA ALA A 28 5.94 -17.28 -16.00
C ALA A 28 4.61 -16.81 -15.38
N LEU A 29 4.54 -15.56 -14.88
CA LEU A 29 3.28 -14.97 -14.42
C LEU A 29 2.38 -14.49 -15.58
N LEU A 30 2.90 -14.47 -16.80
CA LEU A 30 2.14 -14.13 -17.99
C LEU A 30 1.38 -15.36 -18.54
N PRO A 31 0.18 -15.16 -19.10
CA PRO A 31 -0.63 -13.95 -19.00
C PRO A 31 -1.31 -13.84 -17.64
N PHE A 32 -1.45 -12.61 -17.16
CA PHE A 32 -2.38 -12.30 -16.09
C PHE A 32 -3.60 -11.59 -16.66
N ASP A 33 -4.77 -11.83 -16.05
CA ASP A 33 -6.05 -11.32 -16.53
C ASP A 33 -6.02 -9.78 -16.52
N GLY A 34 -6.19 -9.19 -17.69
CA GLY A 34 -6.08 -7.76 -17.98
C GLY A 34 -5.38 -7.52 -19.31
N ILE A 35 -5.73 -6.42 -19.98
CA ILE A 35 -5.22 -6.08 -21.30
C ILE A 35 -3.75 -5.67 -21.16
N PHE A 36 -2.85 -6.65 -21.11
CA PHE A 36 -1.49 -6.43 -21.55
C PHE A 36 -1.58 -6.34 -23.07
N LEU A 37 -1.60 -5.11 -23.60
CA LEU A 37 -1.52 -4.87 -25.03
C LEU A 37 -0.18 -5.47 -25.50
N ALA A 38 -0.23 -6.69 -26.03
CA ALA A 38 0.89 -7.19 -26.81
C ALA A 38 1.09 -6.18 -27.95
N HIS A 39 2.32 -5.73 -28.14
CA HIS A 39 2.65 -4.97 -29.34
C HIS A 39 2.35 -5.86 -30.54
N GLU A 40 1.79 -5.29 -31.61
CA GLU A 40 1.40 -6.05 -32.79
C GLU A 40 2.61 -6.81 -33.36
N GLY A 41 2.49 -8.14 -33.49
CA GLY A 41 3.56 -9.03 -33.94
C GLY A 41 4.52 -9.55 -32.86
N ASP A 42 4.40 -9.10 -31.60
CA ASP A 42 5.26 -9.56 -30.50
C ASP A 42 4.66 -10.71 -29.69
N SER A 43 5.51 -11.59 -29.16
CA SER A 43 5.08 -12.44 -28.05
C SER A 43 4.79 -11.59 -26.81
N ARG A 44 3.92 -12.08 -25.91
CA ARG A 44 3.61 -11.38 -24.65
C ARG A 44 4.86 -11.12 -23.80
N GLU A 45 5.79 -12.06 -23.81
CA GLU A 45 7.07 -11.92 -23.12
C GLU A 45 7.95 -10.81 -23.75
N ASP A 46 8.01 -10.74 -25.08
CA ASP A 46 8.73 -9.66 -25.79
C ASP A 46 8.14 -8.29 -25.47
N SER A 47 6.81 -8.22 -25.47
CA SER A 47 6.09 -6.99 -25.13
C SER A 47 6.32 -6.56 -23.68
N LEU A 48 6.32 -7.50 -22.73
CA LEU A 48 6.69 -7.19 -21.34
C LEU A 48 8.14 -6.75 -21.23
N TYR A 49 9.06 -7.47 -21.87
CA TYR A 49 10.47 -7.15 -21.85
C TYR A 49 10.71 -5.72 -22.38
N ARG A 50 10.11 -5.35 -23.52
CA ARG A 50 10.17 -3.97 -24.05
C ARG A 50 9.54 -2.96 -23.10
N THR A 51 8.40 -3.28 -22.49
CA THR A 51 7.75 -2.39 -21.52
C THR A 51 8.64 -2.11 -20.32
N LEU A 52 9.32 -3.13 -19.78
CA LEU A 52 10.24 -2.98 -18.65
C LEU A 52 11.50 -2.17 -18.99
N VAL A 53 11.92 -2.18 -20.26
CA VAL A 53 13.00 -1.35 -20.75
C VAL A 53 12.56 0.11 -20.92
N SER A 54 11.41 0.32 -21.55
CA SER A 54 10.90 1.66 -21.87
C SER A 54 10.28 2.38 -20.67
N ASN A 55 9.74 1.64 -19.70
CA ASN A 55 9.08 2.16 -18.51
C ASN A 55 9.51 1.36 -17.25
N PRO A 56 10.75 1.56 -16.76
CA PRO A 56 11.28 0.81 -15.62
C PRO A 56 10.57 1.11 -14.29
N LEU A 57 9.75 2.16 -14.22
CA LEU A 57 9.02 2.57 -13.01
C LEU A 57 7.55 2.08 -13.00
N GLY A 58 6.97 1.78 -14.17
CA GLY A 58 5.56 1.41 -14.30
C GLY A 58 5.22 0.00 -13.85
N ILE A 59 6.16 -0.94 -13.96
CA ILE A 59 5.96 -2.34 -13.56
C ILE A 59 7.08 -2.78 -12.63
N ARG A 60 6.71 -3.17 -11.40
CA ARG A 60 7.66 -3.71 -10.44
C ARG A 60 7.88 -5.20 -10.67
N TRP A 61 9.14 -5.59 -10.73
CA TRP A 61 9.54 -6.96 -11.02
C TRP A 61 10.94 -7.25 -10.45
N ALA A 62 11.29 -8.53 -10.30
CA ALA A 62 12.61 -8.93 -9.80
C ALA A 62 13.20 -10.09 -10.60
N CYS A 63 14.53 -10.14 -10.67
CA CYS A 63 15.24 -11.25 -11.29
C CYS A 63 15.16 -12.53 -10.44
N ASP A 64 15.38 -13.68 -11.09
CA ASP A 64 15.29 -15.00 -10.48
C ASP A 64 16.22 -15.10 -9.25
N ALA A 65 17.45 -14.57 -9.33
CA ALA A 65 18.40 -14.56 -8.22
C ALA A 65 17.87 -13.77 -6.99
N CYS A 66 17.19 -12.65 -7.18
CA CYS A 66 16.61 -11.89 -6.07
C CYS A 66 15.41 -12.60 -5.44
N LEU A 67 14.64 -13.34 -6.26
CA LEU A 67 13.52 -14.14 -5.78
C LEU A 67 14.00 -15.39 -5.02
N GLU A 68 15.08 -16.02 -5.46
CA GLU A 68 15.70 -17.19 -4.82
C GLU A 68 16.39 -16.81 -3.51
N ALA A 69 17.13 -15.70 -3.49
CA ALA A 69 17.78 -15.19 -2.29
C ALA A 69 16.80 -14.60 -1.26
N GLY A 70 15.50 -14.51 -1.58
CA GLY A 70 14.49 -13.90 -0.71
C GLY A 70 14.59 -12.38 -0.60
N ASN A 71 15.38 -11.71 -1.43
CA ASN A 71 15.46 -10.24 -1.50
C ASN A 71 14.21 -9.60 -2.11
N ALA A 72 13.45 -10.38 -2.87
CA ALA A 72 12.15 -10.01 -3.42
C ALA A 72 11.14 -11.15 -3.22
N LEU A 73 9.85 -10.81 -3.19
CA LEU A 73 8.77 -11.79 -3.23
C LEU A 73 8.07 -11.76 -4.59
N ILE A 74 7.79 -12.93 -5.16
CA ILE A 74 6.99 -13.03 -6.37
C ILE A 74 5.55 -12.57 -6.08
N GLY A 75 5.00 -11.77 -6.97
CA GLY A 75 3.61 -11.31 -6.89
C GLY A 75 2.64 -12.28 -7.55
N ARG A 76 1.35 -12.14 -7.23
CA ARG A 76 0.24 -12.85 -7.88
C ARG A 76 -0.66 -11.84 -8.58
N PRO A 77 -0.39 -11.51 -9.85
CA PRO A 77 -1.11 -10.46 -10.57
C PRO A 77 -2.64 -10.57 -10.55
N ARG A 78 -3.18 -11.79 -10.63
CA ARG A 78 -4.64 -12.04 -10.61
C ARG A 78 -5.33 -11.72 -9.29
N LYS A 79 -4.56 -11.59 -8.19
CA LYS A 79 -5.08 -11.18 -6.88
C LYS A 79 -5.00 -9.67 -6.67
N GLN A 80 -4.45 -8.91 -7.61
CA GLN A 80 -4.20 -7.49 -7.41
C GLN A 80 -5.29 -6.65 -8.07
N ARG A 81 -5.70 -5.57 -7.38
CA ARG A 81 -6.54 -4.54 -7.97
C ARG A 81 -5.68 -3.48 -8.65
N TYR A 82 -5.93 -3.19 -9.91
CA TYR A 82 -5.22 -2.15 -10.66
C TYR A 82 -6.15 -1.44 -11.65
N THR A 83 -5.85 -0.19 -11.97
CA THR A 83 -6.66 0.64 -12.88
C THR A 83 -5.92 0.84 -14.18
N PHE A 84 -6.37 0.13 -15.23
CA PHE A 84 -5.84 0.36 -16.57
C PHE A 84 -6.38 1.70 -17.09
N ASN A 85 -5.51 2.70 -17.25
CA ASN A 85 -5.81 3.92 -17.98
C ASN A 85 -4.86 4.00 -19.18
N PRO A 86 -5.32 4.25 -20.42
CA PRO A 86 -4.43 4.43 -21.56
C PRO A 86 -3.32 5.48 -21.35
N MET A 87 -3.48 6.42 -20.42
CA MET A 87 -2.44 7.39 -20.05
C MET A 87 -1.54 6.97 -18.87
N ASP A 88 -1.92 5.95 -18.10
CA ASP A 88 -1.16 5.42 -16.97
C ASP A 88 -1.14 3.89 -17.03
N VAL A 89 0.01 3.32 -17.41
CA VAL A 89 0.20 1.87 -17.48
C VAL A 89 0.34 1.29 -16.07
N ASN A 90 -0.75 1.28 -15.31
CA ASN A 90 -0.80 0.62 -14.01
C ASN A 90 -0.97 -0.87 -14.25
N ALA A 91 0.15 -1.58 -14.37
CA ALA A 91 0.17 -3.03 -14.39
C ALA A 91 0.23 -3.57 -12.95
N PRO A 92 -0.22 -4.81 -12.71
CA PRO A 92 0.04 -5.49 -11.46
C PRO A 92 1.55 -5.59 -11.22
N TYR A 93 1.95 -5.54 -9.95
CA TYR A 93 3.34 -5.78 -9.57
C TYR A 93 3.64 -7.27 -9.70
N LEU A 94 4.70 -7.58 -10.44
CA LEU A 94 5.18 -8.95 -10.67
C LEU A 94 6.09 -9.41 -9.52
N ALA A 95 6.69 -8.47 -8.79
CA ALA A 95 7.41 -8.75 -7.55
C ALA A 95 7.34 -7.58 -6.56
N TYR A 96 7.52 -7.90 -5.29
CA TYR A 96 7.59 -6.95 -4.18
C TYR A 96 9.00 -6.89 -3.59
N THR A 97 9.46 -5.69 -3.28
CA THR A 97 10.76 -5.41 -2.65
C THR A 97 10.57 -4.38 -1.56
N ASP A 98 11.38 -4.41 -0.51
CA ASP A 98 11.28 -3.42 0.58
C ASP A 98 11.38 -1.99 0.06
N ARG A 99 10.51 -1.11 0.58
CA ARG A 99 10.49 0.31 0.22
C ARG A 99 10.69 1.16 1.46
N HIS A 100 11.69 2.02 1.43
CA HIS A 100 11.91 3.03 2.45
C HIS A 100 11.06 4.26 2.14
N LEU A 101 10.22 4.66 3.09
CA LEU A 101 9.28 5.78 2.96
C LEU A 101 9.44 6.72 4.17
N PRO A 102 9.33 8.04 3.98
CA PRO A 102 9.16 8.96 5.10
C PRO A 102 7.74 8.88 5.66
N CYS A 103 7.58 9.04 6.97
CA CYS A 103 6.28 9.17 7.61
C CYS A 103 5.80 10.62 7.52
N ASP A 104 4.66 10.88 6.90
CA ASP A 104 4.07 12.22 6.77
C ASP A 104 3.69 12.85 8.13
N ARG A 105 3.59 12.05 9.20
CA ARG A 105 3.19 12.52 10.54
C ARG A 105 4.37 12.82 11.45
N CYS A 106 5.34 11.92 11.54
CA CYS A 106 6.46 12.06 12.47
C CYS A 106 7.81 12.29 11.78
N GLY A 107 7.87 12.32 10.45
CA GLY A 107 9.10 12.50 9.67
C GLY A 107 10.01 11.26 9.60
N GLU A 108 9.90 10.34 10.55
CA GLU A 108 10.74 9.15 10.61
C GLU A 108 10.64 8.27 9.37
N LYS A 109 11.79 7.73 8.93
CA LYS A 109 11.84 6.74 7.84
C LYS A 109 11.34 5.40 8.35
N PHE A 110 10.49 4.76 7.56
CA PHE A 110 10.03 3.40 7.83
C PHE A 110 10.09 2.54 6.57
N VAL A 111 10.01 1.23 6.76
CA VAL A 111 10.06 0.25 5.67
C VAL A 111 8.66 -0.29 5.42
N PHE A 112 8.13 -0.07 4.22
CA PHE A 112 7.00 -0.81 3.70
C PHE A 112 7.52 -2.14 3.14
N ARG A 113 7.47 -3.17 3.98
CA ARG A 113 8.11 -4.47 3.71
C ARG A 113 7.44 -5.18 2.53
N LYS A 114 8.19 -6.01 1.81
CA LYS A 114 7.69 -6.82 0.69
C LYS A 114 6.55 -7.77 1.11
N GLU A 115 6.57 -8.31 2.32
CA GLU A 115 5.48 -9.14 2.88
C GLU A 115 4.23 -8.30 3.13
N GLU A 116 4.41 -7.10 3.71
CA GLU A 116 3.34 -6.14 3.96
C GLU A 116 2.70 -5.71 2.63
N GLN A 117 3.52 -5.42 1.61
CA GLN A 117 3.05 -5.11 0.25
C GLN A 117 2.21 -6.24 -0.32
N ARG A 118 2.68 -7.49 -0.27
CA ARG A 118 1.90 -8.64 -0.77
C ARG A 118 0.54 -8.74 -0.09
N TYR A 119 0.50 -8.68 1.24
CA TYR A 119 -0.77 -8.70 1.99
C TYR A 119 -1.68 -7.52 1.61
N TRP A 120 -1.09 -6.33 1.48
CA TRP A 120 -1.78 -5.09 1.16
C TRP A 120 -2.48 -5.15 -0.21
N TYR A 121 -1.79 -5.65 -1.24
CA TYR A 121 -2.34 -5.66 -2.59
C TYR A 121 -3.13 -6.92 -2.93
N GLU A 122 -2.74 -8.09 -2.41
CA GLU A 122 -3.36 -9.38 -2.78
C GLU A 122 -4.47 -9.83 -1.85
N GLU A 123 -4.46 -9.40 -0.58
CA GLU A 123 -5.45 -9.83 0.40
C GLU A 123 -6.39 -8.67 0.78
N LEU A 124 -5.83 -7.48 1.04
CA LEU A 124 -6.65 -6.28 1.30
C LEU A 124 -7.17 -5.59 0.02
N ASN A 125 -6.73 -6.02 -1.16
CA ASN A 125 -7.19 -5.54 -2.47
C ASN A 125 -7.11 -4.01 -2.66
N PHE A 126 -6.18 -3.35 -1.97
CA PHE A 126 -5.87 -1.95 -2.29
C PHE A 126 -5.30 -1.85 -3.71
N VAL A 127 -5.59 -0.74 -4.38
CA VAL A 127 -5.09 -0.50 -5.74
C VAL A 127 -3.55 -0.52 -5.72
N VAL A 128 -2.92 -1.18 -6.70
CA VAL A 128 -1.48 -1.07 -6.93
C VAL A 128 -1.07 0.39 -7.02
N MET A 129 0.16 0.73 -6.63
CA MET A 129 0.63 2.10 -6.40
C MET A 129 0.17 2.76 -5.11
N SER A 130 -0.88 2.27 -4.42
CA SER A 130 -1.16 2.75 -3.07
C SER A 130 -0.04 2.34 -2.10
N TYR A 131 0.31 3.21 -1.15
CA TYR A 131 1.33 2.92 -0.13
C TYR A 131 0.98 3.64 1.18
N PRO A 132 1.47 3.15 2.33
CA PRO A 132 1.27 3.84 3.59
C PRO A 132 1.95 5.21 3.57
N LYS A 133 1.21 6.25 3.94
CA LYS A 133 1.77 7.60 4.19
C LYS A 133 2.36 7.76 5.58
N GLN A 134 1.95 6.92 6.53
CA GLN A 134 2.43 6.95 7.91
C GLN A 134 3.06 5.62 8.31
N CYS A 135 4.02 5.66 9.23
CA CYS A 135 4.61 4.47 9.85
C CYS A 135 3.58 3.70 10.68
N ALA A 136 3.87 2.43 11.00
CA ALA A 136 2.93 1.57 11.72
C ALA A 136 2.46 2.13 13.09
N PRO A 137 3.34 2.71 13.95
CA PRO A 137 2.91 3.38 15.17
C PRO A 137 1.93 4.53 14.90
N CYS A 138 2.26 5.44 13.98
CA CYS A 138 1.38 6.57 13.65
C CYS A 138 0.04 6.11 13.05
N ARG A 139 0.01 5.04 12.24
CA ARG A 139 -1.24 4.46 11.73
C ARG A 139 -2.08 3.87 12.86
N ARG A 140 -1.46 3.24 13.86
CA ARG A 140 -2.16 2.71 15.03
C ARG A 140 -2.84 3.84 15.81
N THR A 141 -2.11 4.88 16.15
CA THR A 141 -2.67 6.06 16.84
C THR A 141 -3.81 6.71 16.04
N LEU A 142 -3.69 6.81 14.71
CA LEU A 142 -4.77 7.32 13.86
C LEU A 142 -6.01 6.42 13.90
N ARG A 143 -5.84 5.10 13.93
CA ARG A 143 -6.95 4.14 14.01
C ARG A 143 -7.64 4.21 15.38
N GLU A 144 -6.87 4.30 16.46
CA GLU A 144 -7.40 4.49 17.83
C GLU A 144 -8.23 5.77 17.91
N GLY A 145 -7.69 6.89 17.44
CA GLY A 145 -8.43 8.16 17.40
C GLY A 145 -9.72 8.08 16.57
N ARG A 146 -9.73 7.36 15.44
CA ARG A 146 -10.97 7.14 14.66
C ARG A 146 -11.96 6.28 15.42
N SER A 147 -11.51 5.21 16.08
CA SER A 147 -12.36 4.35 16.91
C SER A 147 -13.05 5.15 18.02
N LEU A 148 -12.29 5.99 18.72
CA LEU A 148 -12.81 6.88 19.76
C LEU A 148 -13.85 7.87 19.19
N ASN A 149 -13.60 8.44 18.02
CA ASN A 149 -14.57 9.33 17.36
C ASN A 149 -15.85 8.60 16.93
N THR A 150 -15.74 7.36 16.43
CA THR A 150 -16.89 6.53 16.07
C THR A 150 -17.74 6.21 17.29
N GLU A 151 -17.11 5.79 18.39
CA GLU A 151 -17.80 5.51 19.65
C GLU A 151 -18.47 6.76 20.21
N LEU A 152 -17.77 7.90 20.22
CA LEU A 152 -18.32 9.19 20.63
C LEU A 152 -19.54 9.58 19.79
N SER A 153 -19.47 9.37 18.48
CA SER A 153 -20.57 9.67 17.57
C SER A 153 -21.80 8.78 17.83
N GLN A 154 -21.59 7.54 18.27
CA GLN A 154 -22.67 6.63 18.68
C GLN A 154 -23.30 7.06 20.00
N LEU A 155 -22.48 7.40 21.01
CA LEU A 155 -22.95 7.85 22.32
C LEU A 155 -23.73 9.18 22.26
N LEU A 156 -23.42 10.02 21.26
CA LEU A 156 -24.05 11.33 21.06
C LEU A 156 -25.11 11.34 19.95
N ALA A 157 -25.46 10.18 19.37
CA ALA A 157 -26.32 10.09 18.20
C ALA A 157 -27.72 10.70 18.44
N ASP A 158 -28.28 10.47 19.64
CA ASP A 158 -29.60 10.93 20.05
C ASP A 158 -29.54 12.24 20.87
N GLY A 159 -28.40 12.94 20.85
CA GLY A 159 -28.16 14.16 21.62
C GLY A 159 -27.31 13.91 22.87
N GLU A 160 -27.55 14.69 23.94
CA GLU A 160 -26.75 14.58 25.16
C GLU A 160 -27.08 13.29 25.94
N PRO A 161 -26.07 12.48 26.32
CA PRO A 161 -26.30 11.26 27.08
C PRO A 161 -26.93 11.58 28.43
N GLN A 162 -28.01 10.88 28.76
CA GLN A 162 -28.71 11.03 30.04
C GLN A 162 -28.25 9.99 31.07
N SER A 163 -27.65 8.88 30.62
CA SER A 163 -27.16 7.85 31.51
C SER A 163 -25.80 8.24 32.11
N VAL A 164 -25.62 7.97 33.40
CA VAL A 164 -24.34 8.23 34.09
C VAL A 164 -23.20 7.41 33.47
N SER A 165 -23.49 6.20 32.99
CA SER A 165 -22.53 5.33 32.31
C SER A 165 -22.01 5.99 31.03
N ASP A 166 -22.92 6.46 30.18
CA ASP A 166 -22.55 7.07 28.90
C ASP A 166 -21.84 8.41 29.11
N LEU A 167 -22.29 9.22 30.07
CA LEU A 167 -21.59 10.46 30.45
C LEU A 167 -20.15 10.18 30.88
N ARG A 168 -19.93 9.16 31.73
CA ARG A 168 -18.58 8.75 32.15
C ARG A 168 -17.74 8.30 30.96
N ARG A 169 -18.31 7.51 30.05
CA ARG A 169 -17.59 7.05 28.86
C ARG A 169 -17.23 8.20 27.92
N VAL A 170 -18.14 9.14 27.71
CA VAL A 170 -17.89 10.37 26.92
C VAL A 170 -16.76 11.20 27.55
N ILE A 171 -16.75 11.37 28.87
CA ILE A 171 -15.66 12.06 29.59
C ILE A 171 -14.31 11.35 29.37
N GLU A 172 -14.29 10.03 29.50
CA GLU A 172 -13.08 9.23 29.28
C GLU A 172 -12.56 9.40 27.84
N ILE A 173 -13.43 9.30 26.85
CA ILE A 173 -13.06 9.49 25.44
C ILE A 173 -12.48 10.90 25.20
N TYR A 174 -13.12 11.95 25.71
CA TYR A 174 -12.58 13.31 25.58
C TYR A 174 -11.28 13.53 26.35
N THR A 175 -11.06 12.80 27.44
CA THR A 175 -9.78 12.80 28.16
C THR A 175 -8.68 12.17 27.30
N LEU A 176 -8.94 11.00 26.70
CA LEU A 176 -8.02 10.32 25.78
C LEU A 176 -7.71 11.15 24.53
N MET A 177 -8.64 12.00 24.10
CA MET A 177 -8.47 12.92 22.97
C MET A 177 -7.87 14.28 23.36
N GLU A 178 -7.50 14.48 24.64
CA GLU A 178 -6.93 15.72 25.17
C GLU A 178 -7.82 16.94 24.90
N LYS A 179 -9.13 16.83 25.19
CA LYS A 179 -10.15 17.89 25.02
C LYS A 179 -10.68 18.37 26.38
N PRO A 180 -9.88 19.13 27.17
CA PRO A 180 -10.22 19.47 28.55
C PRO A 180 -11.52 20.28 28.69
N GLU A 181 -11.86 21.11 27.70
CA GLU A 181 -13.10 21.87 27.67
C GLU A 181 -14.35 20.98 27.60
N ARG A 182 -14.28 19.88 26.83
CA ARG A 182 -15.36 18.90 26.73
C ARG A 182 -15.43 18.02 27.97
N VAL A 183 -14.28 17.65 28.54
CA VAL A 183 -14.22 16.94 29.83
C VAL A 183 -14.95 17.73 30.91
N ALA A 184 -14.65 19.03 31.07
CA ALA A 184 -15.31 19.88 32.06
C ALA A 184 -16.84 19.98 31.83
N TYR A 185 -17.25 20.12 30.56
CA TYR A 185 -18.65 20.22 30.17
C TYR A 185 -19.50 18.99 30.51
N TYR A 186 -18.98 17.79 30.25
CA TYR A 186 -19.72 16.55 30.57
C TYR A 186 -19.58 16.16 32.04
N THR A 187 -18.48 16.52 32.70
CA THR A 187 -18.32 16.32 34.15
C THR A 187 -19.35 17.11 34.94
N SER A 188 -19.69 18.35 34.54
CA SER A 188 -20.70 19.15 35.24
C SER A 188 -22.13 18.61 35.14
N ARG A 189 -22.38 17.67 34.21
CA ARG A 189 -23.66 16.98 34.00
C ARG A 189 -23.79 15.67 34.76
N LEU A 190 -22.71 15.19 35.39
CA LEU A 190 -22.83 14.04 36.27
C LEU A 190 -23.68 14.42 37.48
N PRO A 191 -24.66 13.58 37.87
CA PRO A 191 -25.44 13.83 39.07
C PRO A 191 -24.51 13.86 40.29
N ARG A 192 -24.72 14.84 41.17
CA ARG A 192 -24.00 14.93 42.44
C ARG A 192 -24.56 13.85 43.37
N ASN A 193 -23.67 13.03 43.93
CA ASN A 193 -24.02 12.12 45.03
C ASN A 193 -24.49 12.90 46.26
#